data_AF-A0A9D2BDT8-F1
#
_entry.id   AF-A0A9D2BDT8-F1
#
_cell.length_a   1.000
_cell.length_b   1.000
_cell.length_c   1.000
_cell.angle_alpha   90.00
_cell.angle_beta   90.00
_cell.angle_gamma   90.00
#
_symmetry.space_group_name_H-M   'P 1'
#
loop_
_entity.id
_entity.type
_entity.pdbx_description
1 polymer ?
#
loop_
_entity_poly.entity_id
_entity_poly.type
_entity_poly.pdbx_seq_one_letter_code
_entity_poly.pdbx_strand_id
1 'polypeptide(L)'
;MCTIMCYCSPKADYSRFLEGLAPTVSRGPDATEIINTGSGLMGFQRLSIMGLTKEGLQPFALHGNYLVCNGEIYGFRPIREKLMQKGYTFLSESDCEILLPLYEEMGTDMFATLDAEYALVLYDASTDSYIAARDPIGIRPLFYGYDSDGSIVFASEAKNLTGLVKSIHAFPPGHYYKDGKFICYRDITAVDKVHSDDLDVLCGNIRDKLITGVKKRLDSDAPMGFLLSGGLDSSLVCAIAASCLDRPIRTFAIGMEKDAIDLKYAREAAEYIGSEHTEIYITRDQVIQALPLVIKALATYDITTIRASMGMYLLCKAIHEQTDVRVLLTGEISDELFGYKYTDFAPSPEEFQKESVKRVKELYMYDVLRADRCISVHSMEARVPFGDLDFVSYVMAIDPARKMNTYNKGKYLLRHAFEKDNLLPHSILMREKAAFSDAVGHSMVDDLKEFAESLYTDETFAEKAARYTHATPFTKESLLYREIFESFYPGQAYMITDFWMPNKNWEGCDVTDPSARVLSNYGASGI
;
A
#
# COMPACT_ATOMS: atom_id res chain seq x y z
N MET A 1 -1.49 -5.72 -10.13
CA MET A 1 -2.23 -4.45 -10.16
C MET A 1 -2.05 -3.85 -11.53
N CYS A 2 -2.99 -3.08 -12.05
CA CYS A 2 -2.81 -2.51 -13.39
C CYS A 2 -1.85 -1.32 -13.39
N THR A 3 -1.44 -0.90 -14.58
CA THR A 3 -0.81 0.41 -14.83
C THR A 3 -1.78 1.29 -15.57
N ILE A 4 -1.90 2.55 -15.14
CA ILE A 4 -2.49 3.62 -15.95
C ILE A 4 -1.41 4.65 -16.27
N MET A 5 -1.46 5.22 -17.47
CA MET A 5 -0.69 6.40 -17.84
C MET A 5 -1.52 7.26 -18.80
N CYS A 6 -1.58 8.56 -18.57
CA CYS A 6 -2.35 9.49 -19.40
C CYS A 6 -1.54 10.75 -19.64
N TYR A 7 -1.31 11.08 -20.92
CA TYR A 7 -0.64 12.31 -21.34
C TYR A 7 -1.69 13.24 -21.94
N CYS A 8 -2.14 14.21 -21.14
CA CYS A 8 -3.28 15.08 -21.42
C CYS A 8 -2.88 16.24 -22.33
N SER A 9 -2.34 15.94 -23.52
CA SER A 9 -1.94 16.93 -24.53
C SER A 9 -2.24 16.42 -25.94
N PRO A 10 -2.86 17.22 -26.82
CA PRO A 10 -2.99 16.86 -28.24
C PRO A 10 -1.63 16.78 -28.96
N LYS A 11 -0.56 17.30 -28.34
CA LYS A 11 0.82 17.23 -28.83
C LYS A 11 1.62 16.10 -28.17
N ALA A 12 0.98 15.22 -27.41
CA ALA A 12 1.65 14.12 -26.72
C ALA A 12 2.45 13.26 -27.72
N ASP A 13 3.76 13.16 -27.48
CA ASP A 13 4.64 12.33 -28.28
C ASP A 13 4.42 10.85 -27.93
N TYR A 14 3.96 10.08 -28.93
CA TYR A 14 3.63 8.67 -28.76
C TYR A 14 4.86 7.80 -28.42
N SER A 15 6.04 8.10 -28.97
CA SER A 15 7.26 7.35 -28.68
C SER A 15 7.68 7.55 -27.22
N ARG A 16 7.67 8.81 -26.76
CA ARG A 16 7.97 9.14 -25.36
C ARG A 16 6.92 8.56 -24.41
N PHE A 17 5.65 8.53 -24.82
CA PHE A 17 4.59 7.87 -24.06
C PHE A 17 4.86 6.36 -23.88
N LEU A 18 5.27 5.66 -24.96
CA LEU A 18 5.64 4.25 -24.88
C LEU A 18 6.86 4.00 -23.99
N GLU A 19 7.89 4.84 -24.08
CA GLU A 19 9.07 4.78 -23.21
C GLU A 19 8.70 4.94 -21.73
N GLY A 20 7.77 5.84 -21.42
CA GLY A 20 7.23 6.00 -20.07
C GLY A 20 6.35 4.84 -19.62
N LEU A 21 5.59 4.19 -20.52
CA LEU A 21 4.70 3.10 -20.16
C LEU A 21 5.42 1.74 -19.97
N ALA A 22 6.52 1.52 -20.69
CA ALA A 22 7.24 0.24 -20.70
C ALA A 22 7.78 -0.26 -19.33
N PRO A 23 8.30 0.59 -18.42
CA PRO A 23 8.89 0.16 -17.14
C PRO A 23 7.93 -0.53 -16.18
N THR A 24 6.62 -0.45 -16.42
CA THR A 24 5.56 -0.98 -15.54
C THR A 24 4.77 -2.13 -16.14
N VAL A 25 5.22 -2.72 -17.27
CA VAL A 25 4.58 -3.91 -17.86
C VAL A 25 4.41 -5.02 -16.81
N SER A 26 5.35 -5.16 -15.88
CA SER A 26 5.26 -6.19 -14.84
C SER A 26 4.09 -6.01 -13.87
N ARG A 27 3.55 -4.79 -13.72
CA ARG A 27 2.30 -4.56 -12.96
C ARG A 27 1.14 -5.25 -13.66
N GLY A 28 0.95 -4.93 -14.95
CA GLY A 28 -0.13 -5.43 -15.79
C GLY A 28 0.37 -6.19 -17.01
N PRO A 29 0.83 -7.44 -16.85
CA PRO A 29 1.49 -8.18 -17.93
C PRO A 29 0.53 -8.81 -18.95
N ASP A 30 -0.77 -8.85 -18.68
CA ASP A 30 -1.69 -9.71 -19.43
C ASP A 30 -2.12 -9.09 -20.76
N ALA A 31 -2.24 -7.76 -20.81
CA ALA A 31 -2.62 -7.02 -22.01
C ALA A 31 -2.21 -5.55 -21.89
N THR A 32 -2.03 -4.89 -23.02
CA THR A 32 -1.77 -3.44 -23.10
C THR A 32 -2.64 -2.84 -24.19
N GLU A 33 -3.27 -1.71 -23.89
CA GLU A 33 -4.03 -0.92 -24.85
C GLU A 33 -3.66 0.54 -24.71
N ILE A 34 -3.58 1.25 -25.85
CA ILE A 34 -3.31 2.68 -25.88
C ILE A 34 -4.25 3.31 -26.90
N ILE A 35 -5.01 4.31 -26.47
CA ILE A 35 -5.88 5.08 -27.35
C ILE A 35 -5.43 6.54 -27.41
N ASN A 36 -5.78 7.19 -28.51
CA ASN A 36 -5.71 8.63 -28.66
C ASN A 36 -7.12 9.20 -28.60
N THR A 37 -7.39 10.08 -27.65
CA THR A 37 -8.70 10.73 -27.48
C THR A 37 -8.89 11.94 -28.41
N GLY A 38 -7.85 12.33 -29.15
CA GLY A 38 -7.73 13.62 -29.85
C GLY A 38 -7.06 14.70 -29.00
N SER A 39 -7.30 14.68 -27.68
CA SER A 39 -6.78 15.65 -26.71
C SER A 39 -5.67 15.09 -25.81
N GLY A 40 -5.27 13.84 -26.04
CA GLY A 40 -4.20 13.17 -25.32
C GLY A 40 -4.13 11.68 -25.59
N LEU A 41 -3.15 11.04 -24.94
CA LEU A 41 -2.95 9.60 -24.98
C LEU A 41 -3.37 8.99 -23.65
N MET A 42 -4.10 7.87 -23.70
CA MET A 42 -4.44 7.04 -22.54
C MET A 42 -3.92 5.64 -22.76
N GLY A 43 -3.13 5.14 -21.82
CA GLY A 43 -2.51 3.83 -21.87
C GLY A 43 -2.86 3.03 -20.62
N PHE A 44 -3.11 1.74 -20.82
CA PHE A 44 -3.46 0.80 -19.78
C PHE A 44 -2.66 -0.49 -19.95
N GLN A 45 -2.11 -1.00 -18.84
CA GLN A 45 -1.51 -2.33 -18.78
C GLN A 45 -2.26 -3.15 -17.75
N ARG A 46 -2.80 -4.29 -18.16
CA ARG A 46 -3.80 -5.04 -17.39
C ARG A 46 -3.18 -6.18 -16.61
N LEU A 47 -3.53 -6.28 -15.32
CA LEU A 47 -3.56 -7.54 -14.59
C LEU A 47 -5.03 -7.95 -14.46
N SER A 48 -5.39 -9.12 -14.97
CA SER A 48 -6.78 -9.57 -15.02
C SER A 48 -7.14 -10.27 -13.71
N ILE A 49 -7.90 -9.59 -12.85
CA ILE A 49 -8.38 -10.10 -11.55
C ILE A 49 -9.90 -10.33 -11.56
N MET A 50 -10.68 -9.29 -11.83
CA MET A 50 -12.13 -9.36 -12.02
C MET A 50 -12.48 -9.35 -13.51
N GLY A 51 -13.24 -10.35 -13.95
CA GLY A 51 -13.56 -10.59 -15.35
C GLY A 51 -12.32 -10.95 -16.18
N LEU A 52 -11.91 -12.22 -16.14
CA LEU A 52 -10.63 -12.67 -16.73
C LEU A 52 -10.55 -12.62 -18.26
N THR A 53 -11.65 -12.32 -18.95
CA THR A 53 -11.70 -12.26 -20.41
C THR A 53 -11.23 -10.91 -20.93
N LYS A 54 -10.90 -10.82 -22.23
CA LYS A 54 -10.35 -9.61 -22.87
C LYS A 54 -11.32 -8.42 -22.86
N GLU A 55 -12.61 -8.67 -22.66
CA GLU A 55 -13.65 -7.64 -22.65
C GLU A 55 -13.47 -6.67 -21.45
N GLY A 56 -12.80 -7.11 -20.38
CA GLY A 56 -12.42 -6.22 -19.27
C GLY A 56 -11.13 -5.43 -19.51
N LEU A 57 -10.58 -5.43 -20.74
CA LEU A 57 -9.46 -4.57 -21.12
C LEU A 57 -9.93 -3.12 -21.19
N GLN A 58 -9.11 -2.23 -20.61
CA GLN A 58 -9.36 -0.79 -20.57
C GLN A 58 -8.44 -0.08 -21.56
N PRO A 59 -8.77 1.12 -22.06
CA PRO A 59 -9.81 2.02 -21.57
C PRO A 59 -11.25 1.54 -21.85
N PHE A 60 -12.13 1.63 -20.84
CA PHE A 60 -13.58 1.49 -21.08
C PHE A 60 -14.09 2.70 -21.86
N ALA A 61 -15.16 2.51 -22.64
CA ALA A 61 -15.75 3.56 -23.46
C ALA A 61 -17.27 3.62 -23.29
N LEU A 62 -17.82 4.82 -23.12
CA LEU A 62 -19.26 5.07 -23.03
C LEU A 62 -19.59 6.46 -23.55
N HIS A 63 -20.43 6.55 -24.58
CA HIS A 63 -20.88 7.82 -25.18
C HIS A 63 -19.76 8.83 -25.49
N GLY A 64 -18.58 8.33 -25.90
CA GLY A 64 -17.39 9.14 -26.21
C GLY A 64 -16.46 9.38 -25.02
N ASN A 65 -16.90 9.13 -23.78
CA ASN A 65 -16.05 9.15 -22.60
C ASN A 65 -15.15 7.91 -22.56
N TYR A 66 -13.94 8.06 -22.03
CA TYR A 66 -13.00 6.96 -21.82
C TYR A 66 -12.50 6.92 -20.38
N LEU A 67 -12.28 5.72 -19.82
CA LEU A 67 -11.78 5.58 -18.45
C LEU A 67 -10.77 4.44 -18.32
N VAL A 68 -9.69 4.72 -17.58
CA VAL A 68 -8.74 3.73 -17.07
C VAL A 68 -8.72 3.78 -15.54
N CYS A 69 -8.65 2.63 -14.90
CA CYS A 69 -8.65 2.44 -13.46
C CYS A 69 -7.69 1.30 -13.09
N ASN A 70 -6.71 1.61 -12.25
CA ASN A 70 -6.00 0.62 -11.45
C ASN A 70 -6.69 0.55 -10.09
N GLY A 71 -7.58 -0.42 -9.89
CA GLY A 71 -8.33 -0.53 -8.66
C GLY A 71 -9.26 -1.74 -8.60
N GLU A 72 -9.91 -1.86 -7.45
CA GLU A 72 -10.94 -2.85 -7.13
C GLU A 72 -12.12 -2.13 -6.48
N ILE A 73 -13.30 -2.26 -7.09
CA ILE A 73 -14.56 -1.68 -6.61
C ILE A 73 -15.33 -2.76 -5.83
N TYR A 74 -15.24 -2.71 -4.50
CA TYR A 74 -15.90 -3.70 -3.66
C TYR A 74 -17.42 -3.51 -3.66
N GLY A 75 -18.16 -4.62 -3.69
CA GLY A 75 -19.62 -4.57 -3.72
C GLY A 75 -20.21 -4.02 -5.02
N PHE A 76 -19.46 -4.08 -6.13
CA PHE A 76 -19.93 -3.58 -7.43
C PHE A 76 -21.14 -4.35 -7.99
N ARG A 77 -21.34 -5.63 -7.64
CA ARG A 77 -22.39 -6.48 -8.25
C ARG A 77 -23.80 -5.91 -8.06
N PRO A 78 -24.26 -5.55 -6.83
CA PRO A 78 -25.52 -4.83 -6.65
C PRO A 78 -25.61 -3.47 -7.35
N ILE A 79 -24.48 -2.76 -7.52
CA ILE A 79 -24.45 -1.48 -8.23
C ILE A 79 -24.67 -1.72 -9.73
N ARG A 80 -24.00 -2.72 -10.30
CA ARG A 80 -24.16 -3.14 -11.69
C ARG A 80 -25.61 -3.51 -11.99
N GLU A 81 -26.26 -4.31 -11.13
CA GLU A 81 -27.67 -4.67 -11.30
C GLU A 81 -28.61 -3.44 -11.32
N LYS A 82 -28.38 -2.47 -10.43
CA LYS A 82 -29.15 -1.21 -10.42
C LYS A 82 -28.92 -0.39 -11.68
N LEU A 83 -27.70 -0.33 -12.19
CA LEU A 83 -27.38 0.36 -13.44
C LEU A 83 -28.02 -0.35 -14.65
N MET A 84 -28.03 -1.69 -14.67
CA MET A 84 -28.75 -2.45 -15.69
C MET A 84 -30.25 -2.15 -15.70
N GLN A 85 -30.87 -2.02 -14.52
CA GLN A 85 -32.28 -1.61 -14.40
C GLN A 85 -32.55 -0.19 -14.92
N LYS A 86 -31.54 0.67 -14.92
CA LYS A 86 -31.60 2.02 -15.53
C LYS A 86 -31.34 2.02 -17.05
N GLY A 87 -31.00 0.87 -17.63
CA GLY A 87 -30.80 0.70 -19.08
C GLY A 87 -29.34 0.63 -19.53
N TYR A 88 -28.37 0.63 -18.60
CA TYR A 88 -26.96 0.43 -18.94
C TYR A 88 -26.69 -1.03 -19.34
N THR A 89 -25.85 -1.23 -20.36
CA THR A 89 -25.38 -2.53 -20.81
C THR A 89 -23.88 -2.66 -20.54
N PHE A 90 -23.46 -3.79 -19.99
CA PHE A 90 -22.06 -4.09 -19.68
C PHE A 90 -21.54 -5.17 -20.62
N LEU A 91 -20.31 -4.98 -21.11
CA LEU A 91 -19.62 -5.89 -22.02
C LEU A 91 -18.73 -6.90 -21.28
N SER A 92 -18.29 -6.55 -20.08
CA SER A 92 -17.40 -7.35 -19.25
C SER A 92 -17.99 -7.63 -17.87
N GLU A 93 -17.28 -8.47 -17.12
CA GLU A 93 -17.53 -8.72 -15.70
C GLU A 93 -16.51 -7.98 -14.81
N SER A 94 -15.76 -7.02 -15.37
CA SER A 94 -14.88 -6.16 -14.58
C SER A 94 -15.71 -5.27 -13.68
N ASP A 95 -15.32 -5.23 -12.41
CA ASP A 95 -15.78 -4.31 -11.39
C ASP A 95 -15.63 -2.84 -11.81
N CYS A 96 -14.57 -2.49 -12.53
CA CYS A 96 -14.29 -1.11 -12.96
C CYS A 96 -15.20 -0.61 -14.10
N GLU A 97 -15.92 -1.48 -14.81
CA GLU A 97 -16.78 -1.05 -15.94
C GLU A 97 -17.97 -0.21 -15.47
N ILE A 98 -18.37 -0.31 -14.19
CA ILE A 98 -19.46 0.50 -13.63
C ILE A 98 -19.08 1.97 -13.45
N LEU A 99 -17.80 2.33 -13.54
CA LEU A 99 -17.32 3.68 -13.23
C LEU A 99 -17.82 4.73 -14.23
N LEU A 100 -17.88 4.40 -15.53
CA LEU A 100 -18.42 5.33 -16.53
C LEU A 100 -19.93 5.58 -16.37
N PRO A 101 -20.78 4.55 -16.23
CA PRO A 101 -22.19 4.76 -15.87
C PRO A 101 -22.38 5.55 -14.57
N LEU A 102 -21.58 5.30 -13.53
CA LEU A 102 -21.65 6.09 -12.29
C LEU A 102 -21.29 7.56 -12.53
N TYR A 103 -20.28 7.83 -13.36
CA TYR A 103 -19.91 9.19 -13.73
C TYR A 103 -21.03 9.91 -14.50
N GLU A 104 -21.74 9.24 -15.41
CA GLU A 104 -22.88 9.85 -16.10
C GLU A 104 -24.03 10.20 -15.15
N GLU A 105 -24.27 9.37 -14.13
CA GLU A 105 -25.36 9.56 -13.17
C GLU A 105 -25.05 10.61 -12.10
N MET A 106 -23.77 10.74 -11.70
CA MET A 106 -23.38 11.48 -10.49
C MET A 106 -22.27 12.50 -10.72
N GLY A 107 -21.64 12.52 -11.89
CA GLY A 107 -20.42 13.28 -12.14
C GLY A 107 -19.32 12.93 -11.13
N THR A 108 -18.59 13.95 -10.65
CA THR A 108 -17.50 13.76 -9.68
C THR A 108 -17.97 13.36 -8.28
N ASP A 109 -19.27 13.45 -7.97
CA ASP A 109 -19.81 13.03 -6.67
C ASP A 109 -19.69 11.50 -6.49
N MET A 110 -19.52 10.74 -7.58
CA MET A 110 -19.30 9.29 -7.53
C MET A 110 -18.14 8.92 -6.59
N PHE A 111 -17.06 9.71 -6.56
CA PHE A 111 -15.83 9.38 -5.83
C PHE A 111 -16.07 9.23 -4.32
N ALA A 112 -16.96 10.06 -3.76
CA ALA A 112 -17.29 9.99 -2.33
C ALA A 112 -18.13 8.75 -1.97
N THR A 113 -18.71 8.06 -2.96
CA THR A 113 -19.63 6.93 -2.76
C THR A 113 -19.01 5.56 -2.99
N LEU A 114 -17.82 5.50 -3.59
CA LEU A 114 -17.14 4.24 -3.88
C LEU A 114 -16.56 3.63 -2.60
N ASP A 115 -16.90 2.36 -2.35
CA ASP A 115 -16.17 1.49 -1.43
C ASP A 115 -15.11 0.72 -2.23
N ALA A 116 -13.93 1.33 -2.38
CA ALA A 116 -12.96 0.88 -3.37
C ALA A 116 -11.52 1.25 -3.00
N GLU A 117 -10.58 0.50 -3.56
CA GLU A 117 -9.15 0.83 -3.64
C GLU A 117 -8.86 1.20 -5.09
N TYR A 118 -8.56 2.46 -5.43
CA TYR A 118 -8.48 2.87 -6.83
C TYR A 118 -7.59 4.09 -7.11
N ALA A 119 -7.00 4.08 -8.30
CA ALA A 119 -6.48 5.23 -9.00
C ALA A 119 -7.04 5.20 -10.42
N LEU A 120 -7.68 6.29 -10.87
CA LEU A 120 -8.30 6.34 -12.19
C LEU A 120 -8.04 7.65 -12.91
N VAL A 121 -8.14 7.60 -14.24
CA VAL A 121 -8.19 8.77 -15.12
C VAL A 121 -9.33 8.56 -16.12
N LEU A 122 -10.17 9.58 -16.25
CA LEU A 122 -11.31 9.67 -17.15
C LEU A 122 -11.08 10.81 -18.15
N TYR A 123 -11.40 10.57 -19.41
CA TYR A 123 -11.60 11.60 -20.41
C TYR A 123 -13.10 11.85 -20.59
N ASP A 124 -13.51 13.09 -20.38
CA ASP A 124 -14.89 13.57 -20.57
C ASP A 124 -14.98 14.25 -21.95
N ALA A 125 -15.72 13.63 -22.86
CA ALA A 125 -15.89 14.12 -24.22
C ALA A 125 -16.79 15.36 -24.30
N SER A 126 -17.66 15.59 -23.31
CA SER A 126 -18.56 16.75 -23.30
C SER A 126 -17.82 18.05 -23.03
N THR A 127 -16.76 17.98 -22.22
CA THR A 127 -15.91 19.12 -21.86
C THR A 127 -14.52 19.05 -22.51
N ASP A 128 -14.23 18.00 -23.28
CA ASP A 128 -12.92 17.73 -23.90
C ASP A 128 -11.76 17.83 -22.89
N SER A 129 -11.92 17.16 -21.74
CA SER A 129 -11.02 17.32 -20.59
C SER A 129 -10.75 16.03 -19.84
N TYR A 130 -9.69 16.03 -19.04
CA TYR A 130 -9.30 14.90 -18.20
C TYR A 130 -9.62 15.14 -16.73
N ILE A 131 -10.15 14.10 -16.09
CA ILE A 131 -10.42 14.01 -14.66
C ILE A 131 -9.59 12.85 -14.12
N ALA A 132 -8.93 13.03 -12.98
CA ALA A 132 -8.20 11.95 -12.32
C ALA A 132 -8.61 11.87 -10.86
N ALA A 133 -8.62 10.69 -10.25
CA ALA A 133 -8.99 10.53 -8.85
C ALA A 133 -8.23 9.38 -8.20
N ARG A 134 -8.06 9.49 -6.88
CA ARG A 134 -7.38 8.50 -6.05
C ARG A 134 -8.21 8.21 -4.81
N ASP A 135 -8.17 6.96 -4.33
CA ASP A 135 -8.89 6.50 -3.16
C ASP A 135 -8.54 7.29 -1.88
N PRO A 136 -9.42 7.31 -0.85
CA PRO A 136 -9.26 8.16 0.34
C PRO A 136 -8.00 7.91 1.18
N ILE A 137 -7.41 6.72 1.09
CA ILE A 137 -6.25 6.32 1.89
C ILE A 137 -4.96 6.41 1.05
N GLY A 138 -5.08 6.31 -0.27
CA GLY A 138 -3.96 6.29 -1.21
C GLY A 138 -3.42 4.88 -1.45
N ILE A 139 -4.27 3.86 -1.30
CA ILE A 139 -3.93 2.44 -1.45
C ILE A 139 -3.41 2.14 -2.85
N ARG A 140 -4.11 2.59 -3.89
CA ARG A 140 -3.62 2.49 -5.27
C ARG A 140 -2.81 3.73 -5.61
N PRO A 141 -1.65 3.57 -6.27
CA PRO A 141 -0.76 4.69 -6.52
C PRO A 141 -1.17 5.49 -7.75
N LEU A 142 -1.00 6.81 -7.65
CA LEU A 142 -1.11 7.73 -8.76
C LEU A 142 -0.12 8.88 -8.56
N PHE A 143 0.57 9.25 -9.62
CA PHE A 143 1.54 10.33 -9.69
C PHE A 143 1.17 11.25 -10.84
N TYR A 144 1.65 12.47 -10.77
CA TYR A 144 1.52 13.44 -11.85
C TYR A 144 2.76 14.31 -12.00
N GLY A 145 2.87 14.96 -13.15
CA GLY A 145 3.80 16.05 -13.39
C GLY A 145 3.36 16.86 -14.59
N TYR A 146 4.14 17.88 -14.92
CA TYR A 146 3.87 18.74 -16.07
C TYR A 146 5.00 18.62 -17.10
N ASP A 147 4.62 18.52 -18.36
CA ASP A 147 5.56 18.59 -19.48
C ASP A 147 6.13 20.02 -19.63
N SER A 148 6.95 20.25 -20.66
CA SER A 148 7.53 21.57 -20.94
C SER A 148 6.51 22.63 -21.37
N ASP A 149 5.35 22.20 -21.89
CA ASP A 149 4.28 23.06 -22.39
C ASP A 149 3.22 23.36 -21.29
N GLY A 150 3.35 22.73 -20.12
CA GLY A 150 2.43 22.86 -18.98
C GLY A 150 1.27 21.85 -18.99
N SER A 151 1.28 20.87 -19.90
CA SER A 151 0.28 19.80 -19.94
C SER A 151 0.54 18.79 -18.82
N ILE A 152 -0.53 18.33 -18.16
CA ILE A 152 -0.43 17.35 -17.09
C ILE A 152 -0.25 15.93 -17.64
N VAL A 153 0.58 15.13 -16.99
CA VAL A 153 0.77 13.71 -17.25
C VAL A 153 0.51 12.95 -15.96
N PHE A 154 -0.37 11.95 -16.00
CA PHE A 154 -0.69 11.08 -14.87
C PHE A 154 -0.10 9.69 -15.10
N ALA A 155 0.37 9.02 -14.04
CA ALA A 155 0.77 7.63 -14.13
C ALA A 155 0.73 6.89 -12.79
N SER A 156 0.63 5.56 -12.82
CA SER A 156 0.63 4.73 -11.61
C SER A 156 1.94 4.83 -10.81
N GLU A 157 3.09 4.98 -11.46
CA GLU A 157 4.38 5.03 -10.77
C GLU A 157 5.27 6.18 -11.25
N ALA A 158 6.15 6.66 -10.37
CA ALA A 158 7.13 7.70 -10.69
C ALA A 158 8.01 7.33 -11.90
N LYS A 159 8.39 6.05 -12.05
CA LYS A 159 9.21 5.59 -13.19
C LYS A 159 8.55 5.77 -14.55
N ASN A 160 7.21 5.90 -14.59
CA ASN A 160 6.52 6.21 -15.83
C ASN A 160 6.72 7.66 -16.28
N LEU A 161 7.03 8.56 -15.34
CA LEU A 161 7.12 10.00 -15.57
C LEU A 161 8.58 10.50 -15.67
N THR A 162 9.55 9.69 -15.22
CA THR A 162 10.98 10.01 -15.31
C THR A 162 11.37 10.33 -16.75
N GLY A 163 11.91 11.53 -16.98
CA GLY A 163 12.31 11.99 -18.32
C GLY A 163 11.18 12.57 -19.17
N LEU A 164 9.92 12.49 -18.72
CA LEU A 164 8.76 13.13 -19.37
C LEU A 164 8.43 14.48 -18.76
N VAL A 165 8.51 14.57 -17.43
CA VAL A 165 8.16 15.76 -16.66
C VAL A 165 9.37 16.26 -15.87
N LYS A 166 9.38 17.55 -15.52
CA LYS A 166 10.47 18.15 -14.73
C LYS A 166 10.45 17.70 -13.27
N SER A 167 9.26 17.70 -12.67
CA SER A 167 9.03 17.35 -11.26
C SER A 167 7.89 16.35 -11.19
N ILE A 168 8.10 15.29 -10.42
CA ILE A 168 7.11 14.25 -10.16
C ILE A 168 6.48 14.50 -8.79
N HIS A 169 5.17 14.43 -8.74
CA HIS A 169 4.38 14.63 -7.54
C HIS A 169 3.46 13.43 -7.31
N ALA A 170 3.34 12.99 -6.07
CA ALA A 170 2.30 12.03 -5.72
C ALA A 170 0.93 12.71 -5.82
N PHE A 171 -0.04 12.04 -6.44
CA PHE A 171 -1.41 12.50 -6.48
C PHE A 171 -2.02 12.37 -5.07
N PRO A 172 -2.63 13.42 -4.51
CA PRO A 172 -3.09 13.42 -3.12
C PRO A 172 -4.22 12.39 -2.88
N PRO A 173 -4.14 11.54 -1.85
CA PRO A 173 -5.23 10.64 -1.45
C PRO A 173 -6.54 11.36 -1.17
N GLY A 174 -7.69 10.76 -1.50
CA GLY A 174 -9.00 11.35 -1.22
C GLY A 174 -9.32 12.61 -2.02
N HIS A 175 -8.62 12.81 -3.14
CA HIS A 175 -8.83 13.94 -4.04
C HIS A 175 -9.22 13.47 -5.44
N TYR A 176 -9.84 14.39 -6.19
CA TYR A 176 -9.89 14.32 -7.64
C TYR A 176 -9.30 15.60 -8.25
N TYR A 177 -8.79 15.49 -9.47
CA TYR A 177 -8.32 16.57 -10.30
C TYR A 177 -9.39 16.89 -11.35
N LYS A 178 -9.79 18.16 -11.45
CA LYS A 178 -10.68 18.67 -12.51
C LYS A 178 -10.39 20.16 -12.72
N ASP A 179 -10.37 20.60 -13.98
CA ASP A 179 -10.19 22.01 -14.37
C ASP A 179 -8.95 22.68 -13.72
N GLY A 180 -7.83 21.96 -13.67
CA GLY A 180 -6.58 22.47 -13.10
C GLY A 180 -6.50 22.45 -11.57
N LYS A 181 -7.50 21.91 -10.86
CA LYS A 181 -7.58 21.92 -9.40
C LYS A 181 -7.65 20.51 -8.82
N PHE A 182 -6.98 20.32 -7.69
CA PHE A 182 -7.17 19.15 -6.83
C PHE A 182 -8.21 19.47 -5.76
N ILE A 183 -9.28 18.68 -5.70
CA ILE A 183 -10.42 18.87 -4.81
C ILE A 183 -10.51 17.66 -3.89
N CYS A 184 -10.37 17.88 -2.58
CA CYS A 184 -10.56 16.85 -1.57
C CYS A 184 -12.04 16.49 -1.52
N TYR A 185 -12.38 15.24 -1.82
CA TYR A 185 -13.74 14.72 -1.67
C TYR A 185 -13.92 13.92 -0.39
N ARG A 186 -12.83 13.41 0.21
CA ARG A 186 -12.86 12.67 1.48
C ARG A 186 -11.52 12.70 2.20
N ASP A 187 -11.47 13.35 3.37
CA ASP A 187 -10.39 13.14 4.35
C ASP A 187 -10.78 11.97 5.25
N ILE A 188 -10.15 10.81 5.07
CA ILE A 188 -10.46 9.59 5.84
C ILE A 188 -10.13 9.73 7.35
N THR A 189 -9.35 10.75 7.72
CA THR A 189 -8.97 11.03 9.11
C THR A 189 -9.91 12.02 9.80
N ALA A 190 -10.84 12.64 9.06
CA ALA A 190 -11.81 13.57 9.62
C ALA A 190 -12.78 12.81 10.56
N VAL A 191 -12.99 13.37 11.75
CA VAL A 191 -13.86 12.77 12.77
C VAL A 191 -15.04 13.71 13.01
N ASP A 192 -16.22 13.32 12.52
CA ASP A 192 -17.46 14.07 12.75
C ASP A 192 -18.04 13.81 14.14
N LYS A 193 -17.93 12.57 14.63
CA LYS A 193 -18.46 12.14 15.92
C LYS A 193 -17.48 11.19 16.59
N VAL A 194 -17.13 11.48 17.84
CA VAL A 194 -16.28 10.60 18.66
C VAL A 194 -17.11 9.47 19.28
N HIS A 195 -16.60 8.24 19.19
CA HIS A 195 -17.13 7.05 19.85
C HIS A 195 -16.47 6.86 21.22
N SER A 196 -17.25 7.02 22.28
CA SER A 196 -16.83 6.85 23.68
C SER A 196 -17.58 5.71 24.39
N ASP A 197 -18.12 4.79 23.59
CA ASP A 197 -18.88 3.63 24.03
C ASP A 197 -18.07 2.74 25.00
N ASP A 198 -18.75 1.80 25.66
CA ASP A 198 -18.06 0.82 26.51
C ASP A 198 -17.16 -0.13 25.70
N LEU A 199 -16.25 -0.81 26.39
CA LEU A 199 -15.23 -1.64 25.75
C LEU A 199 -15.84 -2.76 24.90
N ASP A 200 -16.91 -3.41 25.37
CA ASP A 200 -17.53 -4.54 24.65
C ASP A 200 -18.17 -4.05 23.33
N VAL A 201 -18.84 -2.89 23.34
CA VAL A 201 -19.40 -2.28 22.12
C VAL A 201 -18.29 -1.87 21.16
N LEU A 202 -17.23 -1.22 21.65
CA LEU A 202 -16.10 -0.82 20.81
C LEU A 202 -15.44 -2.04 20.15
N CYS A 203 -15.15 -3.08 20.93
CA CYS A 203 -14.56 -4.33 20.47
C CYS A 203 -15.47 -5.07 19.48
N GLY A 204 -16.78 -5.13 19.73
CA GLY A 204 -17.76 -5.73 18.83
C GLY A 204 -17.79 -5.03 17.46
N ASN A 205 -17.80 -3.70 17.44
CA ASN A 205 -17.77 -2.94 16.19
C ASN A 205 -16.44 -3.08 15.44
N ILE A 206 -15.29 -3.07 16.13
CA ILE A 206 -13.97 -3.32 15.50
C ILE A 206 -13.98 -4.68 14.81
N ARG A 207 -14.43 -5.70 15.54
CA ARG A 207 -14.52 -7.08 15.07
C ARG A 207 -15.40 -7.19 13.82
N ASP A 208 -16.63 -6.71 13.90
CA ASP A 208 -17.61 -6.87 12.82
C ASP A 208 -17.20 -6.09 11.56
N LYS A 209 -16.63 -4.89 11.73
CA LYS A 209 -16.13 -4.07 10.62
C LYS A 209 -14.90 -4.70 9.96
N LEU A 210 -13.94 -5.23 10.74
CA LEU A 210 -12.79 -5.91 10.15
C LEU A 210 -13.20 -7.19 9.42
N ILE A 211 -14.10 -7.99 10.00
CA ILE A 211 -14.66 -9.18 9.34
C ILE A 211 -15.32 -8.79 8.00
N THR A 212 -16.09 -7.72 7.98
CA THR A 212 -16.71 -7.19 6.76
C THR A 212 -15.66 -6.71 5.75
N GLY A 213 -14.63 -5.99 6.21
CA GLY A 213 -13.49 -5.53 5.43
C GLY A 213 -12.69 -6.65 4.76
N VAL A 214 -12.53 -7.79 5.45
CA VAL A 214 -11.92 -9.00 4.88
C VAL A 214 -12.87 -9.65 3.88
N LYS A 215 -14.13 -9.91 4.26
CA LYS A 215 -15.11 -10.60 3.40
C LYS A 215 -15.28 -9.95 2.04
N LYS A 216 -15.39 -8.62 1.98
CA LYS A 216 -15.54 -7.90 0.70
C LYS A 216 -14.33 -8.04 -0.23
N ARG A 217 -13.14 -8.27 0.33
CA ARG A 217 -11.88 -8.47 -0.38
C ARG A 217 -11.62 -9.92 -0.80
N LEU A 218 -12.53 -10.85 -0.49
CA LEU A 218 -12.46 -12.23 -0.95
C LEU A 218 -13.15 -12.45 -2.31
N ASP A 219 -13.87 -11.46 -2.85
CA ASP A 219 -14.46 -11.52 -4.20
C ASP A 219 -13.37 -11.35 -5.26
N SER A 220 -12.96 -12.45 -5.90
CA SER A 220 -11.88 -12.50 -6.88
C SER A 220 -12.11 -13.66 -7.86
N ASP A 221 -12.06 -13.39 -9.17
CA ASP A 221 -12.08 -14.46 -10.18
C ASP A 221 -10.69 -15.11 -10.34
N ALA A 222 -9.62 -14.46 -9.87
CA ALA A 222 -8.25 -14.95 -9.91
C ALA A 222 -7.81 -15.65 -8.60
N PRO A 223 -6.79 -16.54 -8.64
CA PRO A 223 -6.30 -17.23 -7.45
C PRO A 223 -5.75 -16.27 -6.39
N MET A 224 -6.18 -16.48 -5.13
CA MET A 224 -5.79 -15.68 -3.98
C MET A 224 -4.76 -16.39 -3.10
N GLY A 225 -3.90 -15.61 -2.47
CA GLY A 225 -2.99 -15.99 -1.40
C GLY A 225 -2.97 -14.94 -0.30
N PHE A 226 -2.27 -15.25 0.79
CA PHE A 226 -2.26 -14.44 2.00
C PHE A 226 -0.84 -14.33 2.55
N LEU A 227 -0.40 -13.13 2.89
CA LEU A 227 0.87 -12.94 3.59
C LEU A 227 0.66 -13.21 5.08
N LEU A 228 1.39 -14.16 5.65
CA LEU A 228 1.28 -14.58 7.05
C LEU A 228 2.64 -14.48 7.73
N SER A 229 2.85 -13.43 8.52
CA SER A 229 4.10 -13.25 9.29
C SER A 229 4.05 -13.90 10.69
N GLY A 230 2.88 -14.36 11.13
CA GLY A 230 2.68 -14.76 12.54
C GLY A 230 2.60 -13.57 13.50
N GLY A 231 2.56 -12.34 12.99
CA GLY A 231 2.17 -11.16 13.76
C GLY A 231 0.65 -11.08 13.92
N LEU A 232 0.16 -10.25 14.86
CA LEU A 232 -1.27 -10.11 15.14
C LEU A 232 -2.10 -9.82 13.88
N ASP A 233 -1.66 -8.86 13.09
CA ASP A 233 -2.48 -8.26 12.02
C ASP A 233 -2.66 -9.20 10.83
N SER A 234 -1.56 -9.72 10.30
CA SER A 234 -1.57 -10.69 9.19
C SER A 234 -2.29 -11.98 9.61
N SER A 235 -2.09 -12.43 10.85
CA SER A 235 -2.77 -13.61 11.37
C SER A 235 -4.29 -13.40 11.50
N LEU A 236 -4.75 -12.22 11.95
CA LEU A 236 -6.18 -11.91 11.99
C LEU A 236 -6.81 -11.90 10.59
N VAL A 237 -6.15 -11.29 9.61
CA VAL A 237 -6.63 -11.31 8.21
C VAL A 237 -6.74 -12.76 7.69
N CYS A 238 -5.70 -13.57 7.92
CA CYS A 238 -5.70 -14.98 7.50
C CYS A 238 -6.78 -15.79 8.21
N ALA A 239 -6.94 -15.64 9.53
CA ALA A 239 -7.92 -16.40 10.30
C ALA A 239 -9.36 -16.04 9.94
N ILE A 240 -9.65 -14.75 9.76
CA ILE A 240 -10.97 -14.30 9.29
C ILE A 240 -11.24 -14.88 7.89
N ALA A 241 -10.27 -14.79 6.97
CA ALA A 241 -10.44 -15.32 5.62
C ALA A 241 -10.65 -16.84 5.61
N ALA A 242 -9.88 -17.59 6.39
CA ALA A 242 -10.03 -19.03 6.55
C ALA A 242 -11.43 -19.39 7.11
N SER A 243 -11.96 -18.61 8.05
CA SER A 243 -13.31 -18.82 8.60
C SER A 243 -14.44 -18.51 7.60
N CYS A 244 -14.15 -17.77 6.53
CA CYS A 244 -15.14 -17.35 5.54
C CYS A 244 -15.15 -18.24 4.28
N LEU A 245 -14.18 -19.15 4.14
CA LEU A 245 -13.99 -19.95 2.93
C LEU A 245 -14.12 -21.44 3.25
N ASP A 246 -14.85 -22.17 2.41
CA ASP A 246 -15.03 -23.63 2.55
C ASP A 246 -13.81 -24.44 2.04
N ARG A 247 -12.64 -23.81 1.95
CA ARG A 247 -11.39 -24.41 1.48
C ARG A 247 -10.19 -23.84 2.24
N PRO A 248 -9.10 -24.60 2.39
CA PRO A 248 -7.85 -24.07 2.91
C PRO A 248 -7.38 -22.84 2.11
N ILE A 249 -7.00 -21.79 2.83
CA ILE A 249 -6.33 -20.64 2.22
C ILE A 249 -4.84 -20.94 2.02
N ARG A 250 -4.21 -20.28 1.04
CA ARG A 250 -2.77 -20.42 0.78
C ARG A 250 -2.01 -19.29 1.44
N THR A 251 -1.13 -19.61 2.38
CA THR A 251 -0.41 -18.63 3.20
C THR A 251 1.09 -18.67 2.91
N PHE A 252 1.72 -17.51 2.91
CA PHE A 252 3.14 -17.35 2.56
C PHE A 252 3.87 -16.54 3.61
N ALA A 253 5.03 -17.04 4.05
CA ALA A 253 5.92 -16.38 4.99
C ALA A 253 7.36 -16.35 4.46
N ILE A 254 8.18 -15.43 4.96
CA ILE A 254 9.59 -15.31 4.59
C ILE A 254 10.48 -15.11 5.82
N GLY A 255 11.69 -15.66 5.77
CA GLY A 255 12.70 -15.43 6.78
C GLY A 255 14.13 -15.63 6.26
N MET A 256 15.11 -15.10 6.97
CA MET A 256 16.53 -15.35 6.74
C MET A 256 16.86 -16.81 7.06
N GLU A 257 17.70 -17.45 6.25
CA GLU A 257 18.10 -18.86 6.45
C GLU A 257 18.72 -19.13 7.84
N LYS A 258 19.36 -18.12 8.46
CA LYS A 258 20.14 -18.26 9.69
C LYS A 258 19.31 -18.03 10.96
N ASP A 259 18.36 -17.09 10.91
CA ASP A 259 17.74 -16.51 12.11
C ASP A 259 16.30 -16.03 11.86
N ALA A 260 15.52 -16.78 11.07
CA ALA A 260 14.11 -16.50 10.83
C ALA A 260 13.24 -16.58 12.11
N ILE A 261 13.00 -15.44 12.75
CA ILE A 261 12.23 -15.35 14.00
C ILE A 261 10.74 -15.60 13.76
N ASP A 262 10.17 -15.01 12.71
CA ASP A 262 8.72 -15.01 12.47
C ASP A 262 8.17 -16.34 11.94
N LEU A 263 8.99 -17.15 11.25
CA LEU A 263 8.51 -18.38 10.59
C LEU A 263 7.88 -19.37 11.58
N LYS A 264 8.39 -19.46 12.82
CA LYS A 264 7.77 -20.33 13.85
C LYS A 264 6.35 -19.90 14.21
N TYR A 265 6.10 -18.58 14.27
CA TYR A 265 4.79 -18.03 14.61
C TYR A 265 3.85 -18.07 13.41
N ALA A 266 4.38 -17.86 12.19
CA ALA A 266 3.62 -18.04 10.96
C ALA A 266 3.13 -19.49 10.83
N ARG A 267 4.00 -20.46 11.13
CA ARG A 267 3.66 -21.89 11.16
C ARG A 267 2.60 -22.21 12.21
N GLU A 268 2.76 -21.71 13.43
CA GLU A 268 1.77 -21.89 14.51
C GLU A 268 0.39 -21.35 14.09
N ALA A 269 0.33 -20.14 13.53
CA ALA A 269 -0.91 -19.57 13.04
C ALA A 269 -1.48 -20.39 11.86
N ALA A 270 -0.63 -20.82 10.93
CA ALA A 270 -1.03 -21.60 9.76
C ALA A 270 -1.62 -22.97 10.13
N GLU A 271 -1.00 -23.68 11.08
CA GLU A 271 -1.47 -24.95 11.61
C GLU A 271 -2.82 -24.77 12.33
N TYR A 272 -2.97 -23.70 13.11
CA TYR A 272 -4.21 -23.42 13.84
C TYR A 272 -5.39 -23.16 12.89
N ILE A 273 -5.18 -22.40 11.81
CA ILE A 273 -6.24 -22.05 10.85
C ILE A 273 -6.40 -23.08 9.72
N GLY A 274 -5.54 -24.11 9.66
CA GLY A 274 -5.57 -25.14 8.62
C GLY A 274 -5.24 -24.65 7.21
N SER A 275 -4.32 -23.69 7.08
CA SER A 275 -3.91 -23.16 5.76
C SER A 275 -2.86 -24.03 5.04
N GLU A 276 -2.83 -23.96 3.71
CA GLU A 276 -1.74 -24.46 2.88
C GLU A 276 -0.55 -23.49 2.96
N HIS A 277 0.38 -23.77 3.88
CA HIS A 277 1.48 -22.87 4.23
C HIS A 277 2.76 -23.11 3.41
N THR A 278 3.37 -22.03 2.95
CA THR A 278 4.68 -22.03 2.27
C THR A 278 5.63 -21.06 2.95
N GLU A 279 6.81 -21.54 3.33
CA GLU A 279 7.89 -20.74 3.91
C GLU A 279 9.00 -20.54 2.89
N ILE A 280 9.40 -19.28 2.69
CA ILE A 280 10.50 -18.89 1.82
C ILE A 280 11.70 -18.50 2.67
N TYR A 281 12.87 -19.07 2.36
CA TYR A 281 14.12 -18.75 3.03
C TYR A 281 15.01 -17.93 2.11
N ILE A 282 15.60 -16.85 2.63
CA ILE A 282 16.49 -15.97 1.87
C ILE A 282 17.89 -15.87 2.49
N THR A 283 18.87 -15.57 1.64
CA THR A 283 20.28 -15.43 2.01
C THR A 283 20.75 -13.97 1.96
N ARG A 284 21.87 -13.67 2.62
CA ARG A 284 22.54 -12.36 2.54
C ARG A 284 22.76 -11.92 1.11
N ASP A 285 23.27 -12.80 0.25
CA ASP A 285 23.60 -12.46 -1.13
C ASP A 285 22.36 -12.06 -1.93
N GLN A 286 21.23 -12.74 -1.71
CA GLN A 286 19.96 -12.39 -2.34
C GLN A 286 19.47 -11.01 -1.87
N VAL A 287 19.62 -10.69 -0.58
CA VAL A 287 19.28 -9.38 -0.02
C VAL A 287 20.14 -8.29 -0.66
N ILE A 288 21.47 -8.43 -0.66
CA ILE A 288 22.36 -7.40 -1.21
C ILE A 288 22.16 -7.21 -2.72
N GLN A 289 21.98 -8.30 -3.48
CA GLN A 289 21.73 -8.22 -4.93
C GLN A 289 20.38 -7.60 -5.27
N ALA A 290 19.35 -7.81 -4.44
CA ALA A 290 18.02 -7.25 -4.66
C ALA A 290 17.92 -5.76 -4.30
N LEU A 291 18.80 -5.23 -3.42
CA LEU A 291 18.73 -3.85 -2.93
C LEU A 291 18.50 -2.78 -4.02
N PRO A 292 19.30 -2.70 -5.11
CA PRO A 292 19.06 -1.71 -6.15
C PRO A 292 17.74 -1.91 -6.90
N LEU A 293 17.28 -3.16 -7.06
CA LEU A 293 16.00 -3.46 -7.70
C LEU A 293 14.82 -3.06 -6.82
N VAL A 294 14.94 -3.27 -5.51
CA VAL A 294 13.94 -2.84 -4.51
C VAL A 294 13.82 -1.33 -4.49
N ILE A 295 14.94 -0.59 -4.40
CA ILE A 295 14.93 0.88 -4.43
C ILE A 295 14.34 1.40 -5.75
N LYS A 296 14.72 0.80 -6.88
CA LYS A 296 14.13 1.12 -8.19
C LYS A 296 12.62 0.87 -8.19
N ALA A 297 12.15 -0.25 -7.64
CA ALA A 297 10.73 -0.59 -7.63
C ALA A 297 9.92 0.40 -6.78
N LEU A 298 10.42 0.72 -5.59
CA LEU A 298 9.77 1.58 -4.62
C LEU A 298 9.75 3.06 -5.01
N ALA A 299 10.81 3.54 -5.67
CA ALA A 299 11.05 4.97 -5.87
C ALA A 299 11.14 5.75 -4.54
N THR A 300 11.88 5.21 -3.57
CA THR A 300 12.15 5.85 -2.27
C THR A 300 13.59 5.62 -1.83
N TYR A 301 14.09 6.47 -0.94
CA TYR A 301 15.36 6.32 -0.22
C TYR A 301 15.15 6.06 1.28
N ASP A 302 13.91 5.91 1.74
CA ASP A 302 13.59 5.74 3.15
C ASP A 302 14.10 4.40 3.70
N ILE A 303 14.82 4.46 4.83
CA ILE A 303 15.49 3.31 5.46
C ILE A 303 14.48 2.24 5.86
N THR A 304 13.43 2.63 6.58
CA THR A 304 12.41 1.72 7.13
C THR A 304 11.68 1.00 6.01
N THR A 305 11.24 1.77 5.01
CA THR A 305 10.52 1.26 3.85
C THR A 305 11.40 0.29 3.07
N ILE A 306 12.67 0.62 2.78
CA ILE A 306 13.58 -0.25 2.03
C ILE A 306 13.86 -1.54 2.81
N ARG A 307 14.24 -1.45 4.10
CA ARG A 307 14.51 -2.64 4.93
C ARG A 307 13.32 -3.58 4.97
N ALA A 308 12.11 -3.06 5.23
CA ALA A 308 10.90 -3.88 5.24
C ALA A 308 10.54 -4.43 3.84
N SER A 309 10.85 -3.69 2.79
CA SER A 309 10.57 -4.11 1.41
C SER A 309 11.49 -5.24 0.92
N MET A 310 12.69 -5.42 1.50
CA MET A 310 13.59 -6.50 1.08
C MET A 310 12.92 -7.88 1.21
N GLY A 311 12.37 -8.18 2.38
CA GLY A 311 11.62 -9.42 2.61
C GLY A 311 10.36 -9.50 1.76
N MET A 312 9.56 -8.43 1.72
CA MET A 312 8.30 -8.47 0.96
C MET A 312 8.54 -8.64 -0.56
N TYR A 313 9.53 -7.97 -1.13
CA TYR A 313 9.90 -8.08 -2.54
C TYR A 313 10.34 -9.51 -2.88
N LEU A 314 11.26 -10.09 -2.10
CA LEU A 314 11.76 -11.44 -2.36
C LEU A 314 10.67 -12.51 -2.14
N LEU A 315 9.78 -12.30 -1.17
CA LEU A 315 8.61 -13.17 -0.97
C LEU A 315 7.66 -13.11 -2.17
N CYS A 316 7.31 -11.91 -2.62
CA CYS A 316 6.41 -11.74 -3.77
C CYS A 316 7.04 -12.28 -5.06
N LYS A 317 8.36 -12.13 -5.23
CA LYS A 317 9.10 -12.76 -6.32
C LYS A 317 8.96 -14.28 -6.29
N ALA A 318 9.19 -14.90 -5.13
CA ALA A 318 9.05 -16.35 -4.98
C ALA A 318 7.61 -16.83 -5.23
N ILE A 319 6.60 -16.13 -4.71
CA ILE A 319 5.18 -16.46 -4.96
C ILE A 319 4.88 -16.42 -6.46
N HIS A 320 5.31 -15.36 -7.15
CA HIS A 320 5.11 -15.22 -8.60
C HIS A 320 5.82 -16.32 -9.41
N GLU A 321 7.04 -16.68 -9.03
CA GLU A 321 7.83 -17.69 -9.75
C GLU A 321 7.37 -19.13 -9.48
N GLN A 322 6.75 -19.40 -8.33
CA GLN A 322 6.44 -20.75 -7.86
C GLN A 322 4.95 -21.09 -7.85
N THR A 323 4.06 -20.11 -8.06
CA THR A 323 2.62 -20.29 -7.91
C THR A 323 1.81 -19.56 -9.00
N ASP A 324 0.51 -19.83 -9.04
CA ASP A 324 -0.50 -19.15 -9.85
C ASP A 324 -1.23 -18.03 -9.09
N VAL A 325 -0.80 -17.67 -7.88
CA VAL A 325 -1.43 -16.61 -7.09
C VAL A 325 -1.32 -15.28 -7.84
N ARG A 326 -2.45 -14.57 -7.92
CA ARG A 326 -2.56 -13.25 -8.55
C ARG A 326 -3.02 -12.16 -7.59
N VAL A 327 -3.64 -12.53 -6.47
CA VAL A 327 -4.12 -11.60 -5.44
C VAL A 327 -3.54 -11.98 -4.09
N LEU A 328 -3.02 -11.01 -3.35
CA LEU A 328 -2.44 -11.16 -2.03
C LEU A 328 -3.14 -10.23 -1.03
N LEU A 329 -3.68 -10.82 0.05
CA LEU A 329 -4.17 -10.06 1.19
C LEU A 329 -3.05 -9.87 2.21
N THR A 330 -2.98 -8.68 2.81
CA THR A 330 -1.94 -8.28 3.76
C THR A 330 -2.54 -7.65 5.03
N GLY A 331 -1.73 -7.53 6.10
CA GLY A 331 -2.13 -6.94 7.39
C GLY A 331 -1.68 -5.48 7.59
N GLU A 332 -1.34 -4.77 6.51
CA GLU A 332 -0.87 -3.36 6.54
C GLU A 332 -1.93 -2.41 7.09
N ILE A 333 -1.59 -1.16 7.42
CA ILE A 333 -2.51 -0.10 7.92
C ILE A 333 -2.92 -0.28 9.40
N SER A 334 -2.83 -1.48 9.96
CA SER A 334 -3.22 -1.74 11.34
C SER A 334 -2.40 -0.94 12.37
N ASP A 335 -1.08 -0.82 12.18
CA ASP A 335 -0.19 -0.12 13.12
C ASP A 335 -0.46 1.40 13.13
N GLU A 336 -0.83 2.00 12.00
CA GLU A 336 -1.13 3.41 11.85
C GLU A 336 -2.43 3.78 12.60
N LEU A 337 -3.38 2.85 12.67
CA LEU A 337 -4.67 3.03 13.34
C LEU A 337 -4.63 2.76 14.84
N PHE A 338 -3.92 1.71 15.25
CA PHE A 338 -3.89 1.22 16.64
C PHE A 338 -2.57 1.45 17.38
N GLY A 339 -1.57 2.01 16.70
CA GLY A 339 -0.30 2.40 17.26
C GLY A 339 0.87 1.44 16.96
N TYR A 340 2.04 2.04 16.70
CA TYR A 340 3.34 1.36 16.68
C TYR A 340 3.90 1.22 18.09
N LYS A 341 5.03 0.52 18.23
CA LYS A 341 5.69 0.38 19.55
C LYS A 341 6.10 1.71 20.20
N TYR A 342 6.51 2.72 19.42
CA TYR A 342 6.85 4.04 19.95
C TYR A 342 5.62 4.85 20.39
N THR A 343 4.41 4.46 19.97
CA THR A 343 3.18 5.15 20.39
C THR A 343 2.81 4.87 21.85
N ASP A 344 3.44 3.86 22.46
CA ASP A 344 3.42 3.66 23.92
C ASP A 344 4.01 4.86 24.69
N PHE A 345 4.86 5.68 24.05
CA PHE A 345 5.45 6.89 24.62
C PHE A 345 4.63 8.17 24.31
N ALA A 346 3.46 8.05 23.68
CA ALA A 346 2.62 9.21 23.41
C ALA A 346 2.27 9.91 24.74
N PRO A 347 2.55 11.22 24.88
CA PRO A 347 2.40 11.92 26.16
C PRO A 347 0.93 12.16 26.55
N SER A 348 0.01 12.09 25.58
CA SER A 348 -1.43 12.18 25.81
C SER A 348 -2.23 11.46 24.71
N PRO A 349 -3.52 11.16 24.94
CA PRO A 349 -4.42 10.65 23.91
C PRO A 349 -4.48 11.52 22.65
N GLU A 350 -4.40 12.85 22.81
CA GLU A 350 -4.43 13.79 21.69
C GLU A 350 -3.17 13.70 20.83
N GLU A 351 -2.00 13.54 21.46
CA GLU A 351 -0.74 13.35 20.73
C GLU A 351 -0.69 11.99 20.03
N PHE A 352 -1.24 10.92 20.65
CA PHE A 352 -1.45 9.64 19.96
C PHE A 352 -2.32 9.81 18.71
N GLN A 353 -3.44 10.51 18.83
CA GLN A 353 -4.35 10.74 17.70
C GLN A 353 -3.69 11.56 16.59
N LYS A 354 -2.95 12.62 16.94
CA LYS A 354 -2.20 13.42 15.94
C LYS A 354 -1.19 12.57 15.18
N GLU A 355 -0.49 11.67 15.89
CA GLU A 355 0.46 10.75 15.25
C GLU A 355 -0.27 9.75 14.34
N SER A 356 -1.37 9.12 14.78
CA SER A 356 -2.18 8.27 13.91
C SER A 356 -2.68 8.99 12.65
N VAL A 357 -3.20 10.22 12.79
CA VAL A 357 -3.64 11.05 11.65
C VAL A 357 -2.49 11.31 10.68
N LYS A 358 -1.31 11.69 11.21
CA LYS A 358 -0.11 11.90 10.40
C LYS A 358 0.26 10.61 9.64
N ARG A 359 0.30 9.47 10.33
CA ARG A 359 0.71 8.19 9.73
C ARG A 359 -0.26 7.72 8.66
N VAL A 360 -1.56 7.87 8.88
CA VAL A 360 -2.58 7.60 7.84
C VAL A 360 -2.38 8.50 6.62
N LYS A 361 -2.09 9.80 6.81
CA LYS A 361 -1.83 10.75 5.71
C LYS A 361 -0.53 10.45 4.94
N GLU A 362 0.43 9.78 5.58
CA GLU A 362 1.72 9.45 4.99
C GLU A 362 1.82 8.00 4.47
N LEU A 363 0.82 7.14 4.71
CA LEU A 363 0.80 5.73 4.30
C LEU A 363 1.26 5.51 2.85
N TYR A 364 0.79 6.36 1.94
CA TYR A 364 1.06 6.27 0.51
C TYR A 364 2.54 6.50 0.13
N MET A 365 3.37 7.00 1.05
CA MET A 365 4.81 7.20 0.88
C MET A 365 5.65 6.09 1.55
N TYR A 366 5.05 5.32 2.46
CA TYR A 366 5.75 4.33 3.30
C TYR A 366 5.12 2.93 3.15
N ASP A 367 4.30 2.49 4.10
CA ASP A 367 3.83 1.10 4.20
C ASP A 367 2.96 0.65 3.03
N VAL A 368 2.02 1.49 2.59
CA VAL A 368 1.19 1.22 1.41
C VAL A 368 2.01 1.29 0.13
N LEU A 369 3.02 2.17 0.06
CA LEU A 369 3.95 2.22 -1.07
C LEU A 369 4.73 0.90 -1.19
N ARG A 370 5.28 0.40 -0.08
CA ARG A 370 5.95 -0.90 -0.03
C ARG A 370 5.03 -2.02 -0.46
N ALA A 371 3.84 -2.11 0.15
CA ALA A 371 2.88 -3.16 -0.15
C ALA A 371 2.49 -3.17 -1.63
N ASP A 372 2.14 -2.01 -2.20
CA ASP A 372 1.82 -1.94 -3.63
C ASP A 372 3.02 -2.34 -4.50
N ARG A 373 4.19 -1.72 -4.31
CA ARG A 373 5.32 -1.87 -5.23
C ARG A 373 5.92 -3.25 -5.21
N CYS A 374 6.09 -3.83 -4.02
CA CYS A 374 6.65 -5.19 -3.90
C CYS A 374 5.71 -6.24 -4.50
N ILE A 375 4.39 -6.08 -4.37
CA ILE A 375 3.43 -7.04 -4.90
C ILE A 375 3.22 -6.84 -6.42
N SER A 376 3.01 -5.60 -6.85
CA SER A 376 2.71 -5.29 -8.25
C SER A 376 3.86 -5.51 -9.21
N VAL A 377 5.11 -5.24 -8.81
CA VAL A 377 6.28 -5.48 -9.68
C VAL A 377 6.44 -6.97 -10.04
N HIS A 378 5.81 -7.86 -9.27
CA HIS A 378 5.73 -9.30 -9.48
C HIS A 378 4.34 -9.75 -9.96
N SER A 379 3.64 -8.89 -10.72
CA SER A 379 2.42 -9.25 -11.44
C SER A 379 1.28 -9.80 -10.58
N MET A 380 1.15 -9.25 -9.37
CA MET A 380 0.09 -9.57 -8.42
C MET A 380 -0.62 -8.31 -7.93
N GLU A 381 -1.77 -8.50 -7.29
CA GLU A 381 -2.55 -7.47 -6.64
C GLU A 381 -2.45 -7.53 -5.12
N ALA A 382 -2.31 -6.37 -4.47
CA ALA A 382 -2.43 -6.25 -3.02
C ALA A 382 -3.86 -5.86 -2.63
N ARG A 383 -4.39 -6.45 -1.57
CA ARG A 383 -5.64 -6.02 -0.90
C ARG A 383 -5.38 -5.85 0.58
N VAL A 384 -5.86 -4.74 1.16
CA VAL A 384 -5.52 -4.33 2.54
C VAL A 384 -6.77 -4.17 3.40
N PRO A 385 -7.28 -5.24 4.06
CA PRO A 385 -8.52 -5.18 4.83
C PRO A 385 -8.58 -4.16 5.96
N PHE A 386 -7.45 -3.83 6.60
CA PHE A 386 -7.38 -2.76 7.59
C PHE A 386 -7.51 -1.36 6.97
N GLY A 387 -7.30 -1.23 5.66
CA GLY A 387 -7.59 -0.05 4.87
C GLY A 387 -9.06 0.05 4.42
N ASP A 388 -9.95 -0.73 5.02
CA ASP A 388 -11.37 -0.62 4.72
C ASP A 388 -11.94 0.73 5.17
N LEU A 389 -12.69 1.42 4.30
CA LEU A 389 -13.14 2.78 4.58
C LEU A 389 -14.04 2.88 5.81
N ASP A 390 -14.94 1.90 6.02
CA ASP A 390 -15.82 1.87 7.19
C ASP A 390 -15.04 1.51 8.47
N PHE A 391 -14.10 0.58 8.37
CA PHE A 391 -13.21 0.22 9.48
C PHE A 391 -12.32 1.40 9.91
N VAL A 392 -11.62 2.04 8.97
CA VAL A 392 -10.73 3.18 9.24
C VAL A 392 -11.53 4.34 9.83
N SER A 393 -12.66 4.70 9.21
CA SER A 393 -13.49 5.81 9.71
C SER A 393 -13.94 5.56 11.15
N TYR A 394 -14.32 4.32 11.47
CA TYR A 394 -14.70 3.96 12.83
C TYR A 394 -13.53 4.04 13.82
N VAL A 395 -12.38 3.43 13.51
CA VAL A 395 -11.22 3.41 14.42
C VAL A 395 -10.62 4.82 14.63
N MET A 396 -10.63 5.66 13.59
CA MET A 396 -10.21 7.05 13.69
C MET A 396 -11.14 7.88 14.58
N ALA A 397 -12.42 7.51 14.64
CA ALA A 397 -13.44 8.15 15.46
C ALA A 397 -13.53 7.62 16.90
N ILE A 398 -12.86 6.51 17.26
CA ILE A 398 -12.79 6.05 18.65
C ILE A 398 -12.06 7.09 19.50
N ASP A 399 -12.60 7.38 20.69
CA ASP A 399 -11.95 8.20 21.72
C ASP A 399 -10.48 7.75 21.89
N PRO A 400 -9.50 8.63 21.60
CA PRO A 400 -8.09 8.27 21.66
C PRO A 400 -7.66 7.72 23.02
N ALA A 401 -8.33 8.10 24.12
CA ALA A 401 -8.03 7.58 25.45
C ALA A 401 -8.27 6.06 25.55
N ARG A 402 -9.18 5.52 24.73
CA ARG A 402 -9.45 4.07 24.62
C ARG A 402 -8.38 3.34 23.80
N LYS A 403 -7.65 4.04 22.93
CA LYS A 403 -6.59 3.47 22.07
C LYS A 403 -5.22 3.44 22.75
N MET A 404 -5.02 4.27 23.78
CA MET A 404 -3.81 4.27 24.59
C MET A 404 -3.51 2.88 25.15
N ASN A 405 -2.22 2.51 25.19
CA ASN A 405 -1.78 1.26 25.77
C ASN A 405 -1.85 1.31 27.31
N THR A 406 -2.71 0.48 27.91
CA THR A 406 -2.99 0.49 29.36
C THR A 406 -2.43 -0.71 30.13
N TYR A 407 -1.82 -1.68 29.45
CA TYR A 407 -1.37 -2.96 30.06
C TYR A 407 -0.08 -3.49 29.43
N ASN A 408 0.71 -2.59 28.84
CA ASN A 408 2.02 -2.84 28.23
C ASN A 408 2.01 -3.80 27.03
N LYS A 409 0.88 -3.89 26.30
CA LYS A 409 0.78 -4.58 25.02
C LYS A 409 0.04 -3.68 24.01
N GLY A 410 0.75 -3.30 22.95
CA GLY A 410 0.20 -2.46 21.88
C GLY A 410 -1.02 -3.10 21.22
N LYS A 411 -1.87 -2.27 20.61
CA LYS A 411 -3.14 -2.67 19.96
C LYS A 411 -4.15 -3.31 20.91
N TYR A 412 -4.29 -2.76 22.12
CA TYR A 412 -5.23 -3.21 23.16
C TYR A 412 -6.63 -3.55 22.59
N LEU A 413 -7.29 -2.58 21.97
CA LEU A 413 -8.65 -2.74 21.46
C LEU A 413 -8.76 -3.85 20.41
N LEU A 414 -7.78 -3.95 19.50
CA LEU A 414 -7.79 -4.96 18.44
C LEU A 414 -7.66 -6.37 19.02
N ARG A 415 -6.81 -6.57 20.04
CA ARG A 415 -6.65 -7.89 20.68
C ARG A 415 -7.93 -8.32 21.40
N HIS A 416 -8.53 -7.42 22.17
CA HIS A 416 -9.78 -7.73 22.89
C HIS A 416 -10.99 -7.91 21.95
N ALA A 417 -10.97 -7.27 20.77
CA ALA A 417 -12.01 -7.46 19.75
C ALA A 417 -12.13 -8.92 19.29
N PHE A 418 -11.04 -9.71 19.35
CA PHE A 418 -10.99 -11.08 18.83
C PHE A 418 -10.70 -12.14 19.90
N GLU A 419 -10.66 -11.76 21.18
CA GLU A 419 -10.33 -12.66 22.30
C GLU A 419 -11.36 -13.78 22.50
N LYS A 420 -12.64 -13.51 22.20
CA LYS A 420 -13.75 -14.44 22.43
C LYS A 420 -14.02 -15.37 21.24
N ASP A 421 -13.42 -15.12 20.08
CA ASP A 421 -13.78 -15.83 18.84
C ASP A 421 -13.01 -17.13 18.63
N ASN A 422 -11.87 -17.32 19.31
CA ASN A 422 -10.93 -18.41 19.06
C ASN A 422 -10.51 -18.51 17.57
N LEU A 423 -10.39 -17.38 16.88
CA LEU A 423 -9.87 -17.33 15.50
C LEU A 423 -8.35 -17.54 15.45
N LEU A 424 -7.65 -17.20 16.53
CA LEU A 424 -6.20 -17.33 16.68
C LEU A 424 -5.87 -18.04 17.99
N PRO A 425 -4.73 -18.75 18.05
CA PRO A 425 -4.22 -19.24 19.33
C PRO A 425 -3.83 -18.04 20.20
N HIS A 426 -4.07 -18.16 21.50
CA HIS A 426 -3.84 -17.07 22.46
C HIS A 426 -2.38 -16.56 22.45
N SER A 427 -1.43 -17.46 22.20
CA SER A 427 0.00 -17.17 21.99
C SER A 427 0.25 -16.14 20.89
N ILE A 428 -0.46 -16.24 19.76
CA ILE A 428 -0.38 -15.30 18.63
C ILE A 428 -1.20 -14.03 18.91
N LEU A 429 -2.43 -14.19 19.41
CA LEU A 429 -3.31 -13.06 19.72
C LEU A 429 -2.69 -12.10 20.73
N MET A 430 -1.92 -12.62 21.69
CA MET A 430 -1.29 -11.84 22.76
C MET A 430 0.22 -11.66 22.59
N ARG A 431 0.76 -11.97 21.39
CA ARG A 431 2.18 -11.81 21.03
C ARG A 431 2.60 -10.35 20.99
N GLU A 432 3.78 -10.04 21.54
CA GLU A 432 4.39 -8.71 21.41
C GLU A 432 4.79 -8.39 19.96
N LYS A 433 4.78 -7.10 19.61
CA LYS A 433 5.08 -6.63 18.24
C LYS A 433 6.55 -6.81 17.92
N ALA A 434 6.84 -7.50 16.82
CA ALA A 434 8.12 -7.43 16.12
C ALA A 434 7.95 -6.58 14.85
N ALA A 435 8.90 -5.67 14.57
CA ALA A 435 8.89 -4.90 13.33
C ALA A 435 9.26 -5.81 12.15
N PHE A 436 8.66 -5.62 10.97
CA PHE A 436 8.76 -6.58 9.86
C PHE A 436 10.20 -6.91 9.45
N SER A 437 11.06 -5.89 9.26
CA SER A 437 12.48 -6.08 8.93
C SER A 437 13.23 -6.92 9.97
N ASP A 438 12.80 -6.85 11.21
CA ASP A 438 13.44 -7.50 12.34
C ASP A 438 12.94 -8.93 12.52
N ALA A 439 11.68 -9.13 12.16
CA ALA A 439 10.96 -10.38 12.15
C ALA A 439 11.45 -11.36 11.07
N VAL A 440 11.81 -10.83 9.88
CA VAL A 440 12.42 -11.62 8.79
C VAL A 440 13.73 -12.26 9.24
N GLY A 441 14.53 -11.53 10.01
CA GLY A 441 15.77 -12.01 10.62
C GLY A 441 16.64 -10.82 11.02
N HIS A 442 17.25 -10.88 12.20
CA HIS A 442 18.07 -9.78 12.69
C HIS A 442 19.28 -9.53 11.78
N SER A 443 19.85 -10.60 11.26
CA SER A 443 20.95 -10.61 10.31
C SER A 443 20.70 -9.78 9.06
N MET A 444 19.45 -9.66 8.55
CA MET A 444 19.17 -8.91 7.33
C MET A 444 19.52 -7.42 7.46
N VAL A 445 19.14 -6.81 8.59
CA VAL A 445 19.42 -5.39 8.85
C VAL A 445 20.91 -5.18 9.09
N ASP A 446 21.55 -6.10 9.81
CA ASP A 446 22.98 -6.04 10.08
C ASP A 446 23.81 -6.21 8.81
N ASP A 447 23.40 -7.12 7.91
CA ASP A 447 24.01 -7.35 6.61
C ASP A 447 23.96 -6.10 5.72
N LEU A 448 22.82 -5.39 5.70
CA LEU A 448 22.64 -4.14 4.95
C LEU A 448 23.52 -3.01 5.50
N LYS A 449 23.59 -2.89 6.84
CA LYS A 449 24.48 -1.92 7.50
C LYS A 449 25.94 -2.21 7.21
N GLU A 450 26.38 -3.45 7.38
CA GLU A 450 27.76 -3.87 7.10
C GLU A 450 28.12 -3.64 5.63
N PHE A 451 27.20 -3.93 4.71
CA PHE A 451 27.42 -3.63 3.29
C PHE A 451 27.64 -2.14 3.07
N ALA A 452 26.81 -1.26 3.67
CA ALA A 452 27.03 0.18 3.59
C ALA A 452 28.34 0.63 4.23
N GLU A 453 28.70 0.11 5.42
CA GLU A 453 29.98 0.40 6.08
C GLU A 453 31.19 0.03 5.20
N SER A 454 31.08 -1.05 4.40
CA SER A 454 32.16 -1.47 3.49
C SER A 454 32.38 -0.51 2.30
N LEU A 455 31.40 0.35 1.99
CA LEU A 455 31.43 1.24 0.82
C LEU A 455 31.90 2.66 1.12
N TYR A 456 31.82 3.10 2.39
CA TYR A 456 32.11 4.49 2.77
C TYR A 456 33.02 4.56 4.00
N THR A 457 34.06 5.39 3.91
CA THR A 457 34.75 5.88 5.12
C THR A 457 33.94 7.01 5.73
N ASP A 458 34.28 7.43 6.95
CA ASP A 458 33.57 8.51 7.62
C ASP A 458 33.76 9.84 6.88
N GLU A 459 34.94 10.07 6.30
CA GLU A 459 35.23 11.25 5.48
C GLU A 459 34.41 11.25 4.19
N THR A 460 34.35 10.11 3.47
CA THR A 460 33.59 10.05 2.22
C THR A 460 32.08 10.12 2.46
N PHE A 461 31.60 9.56 3.58
CA PHE A 461 30.22 9.73 4.02
C PHE A 461 29.89 11.20 4.26
N ALA A 462 30.69 11.91 5.07
CA ALA A 462 30.45 13.31 5.40
C ALA A 462 30.45 14.19 4.14
N GLU A 463 31.41 13.99 3.24
CA GLU A 463 31.52 14.75 1.99
C GLU A 463 30.32 14.50 1.07
N LYS A 464 29.92 13.24 0.88
CA LYS A 464 28.83 12.89 -0.04
C LYS A 464 27.45 13.25 0.52
N ALA A 465 27.22 13.01 1.82
CA ALA A 465 25.95 13.34 2.47
C ALA A 465 25.66 14.85 2.39
N ALA A 466 26.68 15.70 2.54
CA ALA A 466 26.56 17.15 2.45
C ALA A 466 26.08 17.68 1.09
N ARG A 467 26.07 16.85 0.03
CA ARG A 467 25.55 17.22 -1.31
C ARG A 467 24.02 17.25 -1.35
N TYR A 468 23.34 16.60 -0.40
CA TYR A 468 21.89 16.49 -0.37
C TYR A 468 21.30 17.48 0.62
N THR A 469 20.51 18.43 0.11
CA THR A 469 19.87 19.49 0.91
C THR A 469 18.48 19.13 1.41
N HIS A 470 17.83 18.15 0.78
CA HIS A 470 16.52 17.62 1.18
C HIS A 470 16.71 16.22 1.78
N ALA A 471 16.13 15.99 2.97
CA ALA A 471 16.28 14.75 3.74
C ALA A 471 17.73 14.23 3.70
N THR A 472 18.65 15.03 4.26
CA THR A 472 20.09 14.74 4.22
C THR A 472 20.38 13.39 4.88
N PRO A 473 21.09 12.47 4.20
CA PRO A 473 21.51 11.20 4.78
C PRO A 473 22.28 11.40 6.10
N PHE A 474 21.92 10.65 7.13
CA PHE A 474 22.52 10.73 8.47
C PHE A 474 23.23 9.44 8.92
N THR A 475 23.21 8.39 8.09
CA THR A 475 24.01 7.17 8.22
C THR A 475 24.57 6.74 6.86
N LYS A 476 25.63 5.93 6.83
CA LYS A 476 26.17 5.36 5.58
C LYS A 476 25.14 4.53 4.80
N GLU A 477 24.26 3.83 5.51
CA GLU A 477 23.13 3.11 4.92
C GLU A 477 22.14 4.06 4.23
N SER A 478 21.74 5.14 4.90
CA SER A 478 20.86 6.15 4.29
C SER A 478 21.50 6.84 3.09
N LEU A 479 22.83 6.99 3.09
CA LEU A 479 23.58 7.53 1.96
C LEU A 479 23.60 6.54 0.78
N LEU A 480 23.87 5.26 1.05
CA LEU A 480 23.81 4.20 0.05
C LEU A 480 22.46 4.19 -0.65
N TYR A 481 21.38 4.21 0.13
CA TYR A 481 20.02 4.18 -0.40
C TYR A 481 19.73 5.44 -1.22
N ARG A 482 20.19 6.61 -0.76
CA ARG A 482 20.04 7.87 -1.47
C ARG A 482 20.80 7.87 -2.81
N GLU A 483 22.05 7.41 -2.85
CA GLU A 483 22.83 7.33 -4.09
C GLU A 483 22.19 6.38 -5.11
N ILE A 484 21.69 5.21 -4.66
CA ILE A 484 20.96 4.28 -5.53
C ILE A 484 19.67 4.93 -6.05
N PHE A 485 18.89 5.58 -5.18
CA PHE A 485 17.67 6.27 -5.58
C PHE A 485 17.93 7.33 -6.67
N GLU A 486 18.92 8.20 -6.47
CA GLU A 486 19.27 9.27 -7.43
C GLU A 486 19.76 8.71 -8.78
N SER A 487 20.28 7.48 -8.81
CA SER A 487 20.67 6.81 -10.06
C SER A 487 19.47 6.41 -10.94
N PHE A 488 18.30 6.18 -10.33
CA PHE A 488 17.06 5.84 -11.04
C PHE A 488 16.08 7.02 -11.15
N TYR A 489 16.10 7.94 -10.19
CA TYR A 489 15.15 9.04 -10.03
C TYR A 489 15.88 10.37 -9.76
N PRO A 490 16.76 10.82 -10.68
CA PRO A 490 17.61 11.98 -10.45
C PRO A 490 16.79 13.24 -10.16
N GLY A 491 17.05 13.86 -9.01
CA GLY A 491 16.41 15.12 -8.60
C GLY A 491 14.96 14.99 -8.12
N GLN A 492 14.46 13.77 -7.92
CA GLN A 492 13.06 13.52 -7.51
C GLN A 492 12.90 13.23 -6.01
N ALA A 493 13.91 13.53 -5.19
CA ALA A 493 13.90 13.21 -3.76
C ALA A 493 12.77 13.89 -2.96
N TYR A 494 12.23 15.01 -3.47
CA TYR A 494 11.10 15.73 -2.86
C TYR A 494 9.77 14.97 -2.92
N MET A 495 9.68 13.85 -3.67
CA MET A 495 8.53 12.95 -3.62
C MET A 495 8.33 12.35 -2.22
N ILE A 496 9.41 12.24 -1.45
CA ILE A 496 9.41 11.71 -0.09
C ILE A 496 9.62 12.89 0.87
N THR A 497 8.73 13.04 1.85
CA THR A 497 8.74 14.20 2.76
C THR A 497 10.00 14.21 3.62
N ASP A 498 10.28 13.10 4.31
CA ASP A 498 11.49 12.87 5.09
C ASP A 498 11.63 11.35 5.35
N PHE A 499 12.70 10.94 6.03
CA PHE A 499 12.83 9.58 6.56
C PHE A 499 11.73 9.26 7.58
N TRP A 500 11.16 8.06 7.50
CA TRP A 500 10.25 7.56 8.51
C TRP A 500 11.02 7.36 9.82
N MET A 501 10.63 8.09 10.86
CA MET A 501 11.21 8.01 12.19
C MET A 501 10.11 8.03 13.26
N PRO A 502 10.35 7.39 14.43
CA PRO A 502 9.60 7.68 15.65
C PRO A 502 9.55 9.18 15.94
N ASN A 503 8.53 9.62 16.67
CA ASN A 503 8.39 11.03 17.02
C ASN A 503 9.47 11.46 18.01
N LYS A 504 10.53 12.13 17.51
CA LYS A 504 11.71 12.51 18.29
C LYS A 504 11.42 13.45 19.46
N ASN A 505 10.25 14.10 19.49
CA ASN A 505 9.85 14.97 20.58
C ASN A 505 9.26 14.20 21.78
N TRP A 506 9.01 12.90 21.64
CA TRP A 506 8.50 12.07 22.72
C TRP A 506 9.64 11.42 23.50
N GLU A 507 9.43 11.26 24.81
CA GLU A 507 10.42 10.65 25.70
C GLU A 507 10.79 9.24 25.22
N GLY A 508 12.08 8.94 25.13
CA GLY A 508 12.58 7.63 24.68
C GLY A 508 12.53 7.40 23.16
N CYS A 509 12.17 8.41 22.35
CA CYS A 509 12.02 8.29 20.89
C CYS A 509 13.04 9.10 20.07
N ASP A 510 13.94 9.87 20.71
CA ASP A 510 15.04 10.56 20.02
C ASP A 510 16.16 9.57 19.69
N VAL A 511 15.99 8.87 18.57
CA VAL A 511 16.88 7.82 18.09
C VAL A 511 17.36 8.11 16.67
N THR A 512 18.51 7.54 16.31
CA THR A 512 19.11 7.66 14.97
C THR A 512 18.90 6.42 14.10
N ASP A 513 18.34 5.33 14.64
CA ASP A 513 17.88 4.17 13.86
C ASP A 513 16.35 4.11 13.95
N PRO A 514 15.63 3.98 12.82
CA PRO A 514 14.17 3.89 12.86
C PRO A 514 13.64 2.56 13.38
N SER A 515 14.49 1.54 13.59
CA SER A 515 14.08 0.24 14.11
C SER A 515 13.48 0.36 15.51
N ALA A 516 12.40 -0.38 15.76
CA ALA A 516 11.84 -0.48 17.10
C ALA A 516 12.84 -1.08 18.13
N ARG A 517 13.89 -1.80 17.69
CA ARG A 517 14.90 -2.42 18.56
C ARG A 517 15.67 -1.43 19.42
N VAL A 518 15.80 -0.18 18.98
CA VAL A 518 16.55 0.84 19.72
C VAL A 518 15.67 1.58 20.74
N LEU A 519 14.37 1.28 20.80
CA LEU A 519 13.45 1.85 21.78
C LEU A 519 13.58 1.10 23.11
N SER A 520 13.55 1.85 24.21
CA SER A 520 13.71 1.30 25.56
C SER A 520 12.60 0.34 25.99
N ASN A 521 11.44 0.38 25.32
CA ASN A 521 10.30 -0.49 25.58
C ASN A 521 10.24 -1.70 24.63
N TYR A 522 11.26 -1.93 23.79
CA TYR A 522 11.31 -3.12 22.95
C TYR A 522 11.43 -4.35 23.85
N GLY A 523 10.33 -5.11 23.95
CA GLY A 523 10.17 -6.21 24.89
C GLY A 523 10.92 -7.48 24.48
N ALA A 524 10.50 -8.63 25.04
CA ALA A 524 11.16 -9.92 24.81
C ALA A 524 11.04 -10.42 23.35
N SER A 525 10.29 -9.72 22.50
CA SER A 525 10.19 -9.98 21.05
C SER A 525 11.49 -9.79 20.27
N GLY A 526 12.53 -9.20 20.87
CA GLY A 526 13.86 -8.98 20.29
C GLY A 526 14.95 -9.95 20.71
N ILE A 527 14.63 -10.99 21.48
CA ILE A 527 15.59 -11.97 22.01
C ILE A 527 15.41 -13.32 21.33
#